data_AF-A0A3A9KG35-F1
#
_entry.id   AF-A0A3A9KG35-F1
#
_cell.length_a   1.000
_cell.length_b   1.000
_cell.length_c   1.000
_cell.angle_alpha   90.00
_cell.angle_beta   90.00
_cell.angle_gamma   90.00
#
_symmetry.space_group_name_H-M   'P 1'
#
loop_
_entity.id
_entity.type
_entity.pdbx_description
1 polymer ?
#
loop_
_entity_poly.entity_id
_entity_poly.type
_entity_poly.pdbx_seq_one_letter_code
_entity_poly.pdbx_strand_id
1 'polypeptide(L)' 'MAKSKTVIVTGASRGIGRKIAELFAVNGYNVLINYHRSENEARNLAGNKP' A
#
# COMPACT_ATOMS: atom_id res chain seq x y z
N MET A 1 21.50 -6.89 -8.51
CA MET A 1 20.02 -6.95 -8.43
C MET A 1 19.45 -5.65 -8.97
N ALA A 2 18.40 -5.69 -9.78
CA ALA A 2 17.70 -4.47 -10.20
C ALA A 2 16.94 -3.88 -9.00
N LYS A 3 17.02 -2.56 -8.80
CA LYS A 3 16.35 -1.86 -7.69
C LYS A 3 14.84 -1.82 -7.95
N SER A 4 14.02 -2.30 -7.01
CA SER A 4 12.57 -2.16 -7.09
C SER A 4 12.17 -0.69 -7.13
N LYS A 5 11.32 -0.31 -8.09
CA LYS A 5 10.75 1.04 -8.15
C LYS A 5 9.83 1.26 -6.94
N THR A 6 9.74 2.50 -6.49
CA THR A 6 8.92 2.88 -5.32
C THR A 6 7.74 3.73 -5.76
N VAL A 7 6.56 3.46 -5.22
CA VAL A 7 5.31 4.18 -5.50
C VAL A 7 4.67 4.62 -4.18
N ILE A 8 4.13 5.84 -4.15
CA ILE A 8 3.26 6.32 -3.07
C ILE A 8 1.80 6.26 -3.52
N VAL A 9 0.96 5.66 -2.69
CA VAL A 9 -0.50 5.61 -2.93
C VAL A 9 -1.20 6.35 -1.80
N THR A 10 -1.88 7.45 -2.12
CA THR A 10 -2.69 8.22 -1.18
C THR A 10 -4.11 7.64 -1.10
N GLY A 11 -4.74 7.71 0.07
CA GLY A 11 -6.03 7.05 0.30
C GLY A 11 -5.95 5.53 0.18
N ALA A 12 -4.77 4.94 0.40
CA ALA A 12 -4.49 3.53 0.13
C ALA A 12 -5.20 2.58 1.09
N SER A 13 -5.71 3.07 2.22
CA SER A 13 -6.35 2.23 3.25
C SER A 13 -7.60 1.48 2.78
N ARG A 14 -8.31 1.97 1.76
CA ARG A 14 -9.61 1.40 1.33
C ARG A 14 -9.93 1.67 -0.14
N GLY A 15 -11.02 1.07 -0.63
CA GLY A 15 -11.57 1.30 -1.97
C GLY A 15 -10.55 1.08 -3.08
N ILE A 16 -10.54 2.01 -4.05
CA ILE A 16 -9.66 1.95 -5.23
C ILE A 16 -8.19 2.08 -4.82
N GLY A 17 -7.86 2.96 -3.88
CA GLY A 17 -6.48 3.16 -3.40
C GLY A 17 -5.88 1.85 -2.86
N ARG A 18 -6.65 1.05 -2.13
CA ARG A 18 -6.23 -0.28 -1.67
C ARG A 18 -5.89 -1.20 -2.83
N LYS A 19 -6.75 -1.26 -3.85
CA LYS A 19 -6.53 -2.13 -5.02
C LYS A 19 -5.33 -1.70 -5.85
N ILE A 20 -5.08 -0.40 -5.95
CA ILE A 20 -3.87 0.14 -6.60
C ILE A 20 -2.61 -0.29 -5.83
N ALA A 21 -2.62 -0.14 -4.50
CA ALA A 21 -1.49 -0.55 -3.66
C ALA A 21 -1.22 -2.06 -3.74
N GLU A 22 -2.26 -2.90 -3.68
CA GLU A 22 -2.17 -4.35 -3.86
C GLU A 22 -1.57 -4.71 -5.22
N LEU A 23 -2.02 -4.06 -6.31
CA LEU A 23 -1.51 -4.31 -7.65
C LEU A 23 -0.02 -3.96 -7.78
N PHE A 24 0.42 -2.81 -7.26
CA PHE A 24 1.84 -2.46 -7.29
C PHE A 24 2.70 -3.44 -6.49
N ALA A 25 2.23 -3.88 -5.32
CA ALA A 25 2.94 -4.85 -4.48
C ALA A 25 3.11 -6.20 -5.21
N VAL A 26 2.05 -6.72 -5.83
CA VAL A 26 2.09 -7.96 -6.64
C VAL A 26 3.06 -7.84 -7.82
N ASN A 27 3.23 -6.64 -8.38
CA ASN A 27 4.17 -6.37 -9.47
C ASN A 27 5.61 -6.07 -8.98
N GLY A 28 5.92 -6.30 -7.70
CA GLY A 28 7.29 -6.20 -7.17
C GLY A 28 7.78 -4.79 -6.86
N TYR A 29 6.87 -3.82 -6.76
CA TYR A 29 7.19 -2.45 -6.34
C TYR A 29 7.28 -2.34 -4.82
N ASN A 30 8.11 -1.40 -4.35
CA ASN A 30 8.00 -0.91 -2.98
C ASN A 30 6.82 0.05 -2.90
N VAL A 31 5.88 -0.18 -1.99
CA VAL A 31 4.64 0.62 -1.90
C VAL A 31 4.58 1.37 -0.58
N LEU A 32 4.50 2.69 -0.64
CA LEU A 32 4.21 3.55 0.51
C LEU A 32 2.69 3.80 0.58
N ILE A 33 2.09 3.36 1.68
CA ILE A 33 0.65 3.46 1.95
C ILE A 33 0.41 4.74 2.76
N ASN A 34 -0.25 5.73 2.16
CA ASN A 34 -0.68 6.94 2.87
C ASN A 34 -2.18 6.91 3.17
N TYR A 35 -2.53 7.25 4.41
CA TYR A 35 -3.90 7.29 4.93
C TYR A 35 -4.09 8.49 5.86
N HIS A 36 -5.34 8.84 6.18
CA HIS A 36 -5.66 9.93 7.12
C HIS A 36 -6.36 9.44 8.39
N ARG A 37 -7.50 8.72 8.27
CA ARG A 37 -8.32 8.29 9.42
C ARG A 37 -8.50 6.77 9.56
N SER A 38 -7.77 6.00 8.77
CA SER A 38 -8.04 4.57 8.53
C SER A 38 -6.81 3.72 8.85
N GLU A 39 -6.26 3.91 10.05
CA GLU A 39 -5.00 3.27 10.45
C GLU A 39 -5.10 1.75 10.44
N ASN A 40 -6.18 1.19 10.99
CA ASN A 40 -6.38 -0.26 11.08
C ASN A 40 -6.42 -0.89 9.69
N GLU A 41 -7.12 -0.29 8.74
CA GLU A 41 -7.20 -0.81 7.37
C GLU A 41 -5.87 -0.65 6.63
N ALA A 42 -5.12 0.44 6.88
CA ALA A 42 -3.78 0.63 6.33
C ALA A 42 -2.78 -0.40 6.88
N ARG A 43 -2.83 -0.69 8.18
CA ARG A 43 -2.01 -1.74 8.84
C ARG A 43 -2.36 -3.13 8.32
N ASN A 44 -3.65 -3.42 8.20
CA ASN A 44 -4.13 -4.66 7.58
C ASN A 44 -3.61 -4.83 6.15
N LEU A 45 -3.66 -3.78 5.34
CA LEU A 45 -3.12 -3.78 3.98
C LEU A 45 -1.59 -4.00 3.97
N ALA A 46 -0.85 -3.38 4.89
CA ALA A 46 0.60 -3.52 5.00
C ALA A 46 1.06 -4.91 5.49
N GLY A 47 0.13 -5.80 5.89
CA GLY A 47 0.46 -7.08 6.50
C GLY A 47 0.95 -6.98 7.95
N ASN A 48 1.09 -5.77 8.48
CA ASN A 48 1.39 -5.50 9.88
C ASN A 48 0.09 -5.56 10.67
N LYS A 49 -0.32 -6.76 11.08
CA LYS A 49 -1.39 -6.90 12.08
C LYS A 49 -0.96 -6.19 13.38
N PRO A 50 -1.89 -5.56 14.12
CA PRO A 50 -1.57 -5.04 15.46
C PRO A 50 -1.05 -6.15 16.38
#